data_AF-A0A1H6CJH2-F1
#
_entry.id   AF-A0A1H6CJH2-F1
#
_cell.length_a   1.000
_cell.length_b   1.000
_cell.length_c   1.000
_cell.angle_alpha   90.00
_cell.angle_beta   90.00
_cell.angle_gamma   90.00
#
_symmetry.space_group_name_H-M   'P 1'
#
loop_
_entity.id
_entity.type
_entity.pdbx_description
1 polymer ?
#
loop_
_entity_poly.entity_id
_entity_poly.type
_entity_poly.pdbx_seq_one_letter_code
_entity_poly.pdbx_strand_id
1 'polypeptide(L)'
;MSSEEDQEPPAPLPPADGPLVDVILPDGQHLYAVVKARRKEPDGTWWYDLQIHLPSQVSDRGRLLAVPAAIDFRAPADACAPIDGQHYDRIPTRRAGATPPWKIEEPVYFTGHIGPARIVHRGDCRAIRDLARPATTEQARAVLERDNAGPCEVCRPDLPLSTAA
;
A
#
# COMPACT_ATOMS: atom_id res chain seq x y z
N MET A 1 -39.84 -13.47 31.55
CA MET A 1 -39.69 -12.07 31.13
C MET A 1 -38.25 -11.73 31.39
N SER A 2 -37.39 -11.99 30.39
CA SER A 2 -35.95 -11.85 30.51
C SER A 2 -35.56 -10.47 30.01
N SER A 3 -34.79 -9.79 30.84
CA SER A 3 -34.34 -8.42 30.76
C SER A 3 -33.81 -8.06 29.38
N GLU A 4 -34.38 -7.00 28.81
CA GLU A 4 -33.77 -6.23 27.72
C GLU A 4 -32.42 -5.74 28.24
N GLU A 5 -31.34 -6.27 27.67
CA GLU A 5 -29.99 -5.81 27.93
C GLU A 5 -29.92 -4.32 27.60
N ASP A 6 -29.58 -3.51 28.62
CA ASP A 6 -29.12 -2.13 28.47
C ASP A 6 -27.90 -2.14 27.54
N GLN A 7 -28.13 -2.10 26.23
CA GLN A 7 -27.09 -1.85 25.24
C GLN A 7 -26.70 -0.39 25.38
N GLU A 8 -25.55 -0.17 26.02
CA GLU A 8 -24.88 1.12 26.03
C GLU A 8 -24.82 1.65 24.59
N PRO A 9 -25.33 2.86 24.32
CA PRO A 9 -25.40 3.37 22.95
C PRO A 9 -23.99 3.36 22.36
N PRO A 10 -23.82 2.89 21.11
CA PRO A 10 -22.50 2.78 20.49
C PRO A 10 -21.80 4.13 20.53
N ALA A 11 -20.53 4.12 20.96
CA ALA A 11 -19.74 5.33 21.05
C ALA A 11 -19.79 6.10 19.72
N PRO A 12 -19.91 7.44 19.75
CA PRO A 12 -20.00 8.23 18.53
C PRO A 12 -18.75 7.98 17.67
N LEU A 13 -18.99 7.74 16.38
CA LEU A 13 -17.92 7.47 15.41
C LEU A 13 -16.98 8.67 15.31
N PRO A 14 -15.66 8.43 15.09
CA PRO A 14 -14.73 9.52 14.91
C PRO A 14 -15.05 10.30 13.63
N PRO A 15 -14.86 11.63 13.61
CA PRO A 15 -15.01 12.42 12.40
C PRO A 15 -13.96 11.99 11.36
N ALA A 16 -14.38 11.84 10.11
CA ALA A 16 -13.53 11.42 9.01
C ALA A 16 -13.97 11.97 7.66
N ASP A 17 -13.02 12.16 6.74
CA ASP A 17 -13.25 12.65 5.38
C ASP A 17 -13.72 11.55 4.40
N GLY A 18 -14.28 10.47 4.91
CA GLY A 18 -14.74 9.33 4.13
C GLY A 18 -15.37 8.25 5.00
N PRO A 19 -15.97 7.23 4.36
CA PRO A 19 -16.62 6.16 5.09
C PRO A 19 -15.59 5.33 5.87
N LEU A 20 -15.90 5.03 7.11
CA LEU A 20 -15.07 4.24 8.01
C LEU A 20 -15.38 2.75 7.87
N VAL A 21 -14.43 1.90 8.22
CA VAL A 21 -14.63 0.47 8.50
C VAL A 21 -14.03 0.17 9.86
N ASP A 22 -14.60 -0.81 10.57
CA ASP A 22 -13.94 -1.44 11.71
C ASP A 22 -13.00 -2.54 11.19
N VAL A 23 -11.72 -2.42 11.51
CA VAL A 23 -10.65 -3.31 11.03
C VAL A 23 -10.14 -4.14 12.20
N ILE A 24 -10.16 -5.46 12.03
CA ILE A 24 -9.59 -6.40 13.00
C ILE A 24 -8.12 -6.64 12.65
N LEU A 25 -7.23 -6.23 13.55
CA LEU A 25 -5.80 -6.49 13.47
C LEU A 25 -5.47 -7.95 13.81
N PRO A 26 -4.27 -8.45 13.44
CA PRO A 26 -3.89 -9.84 13.71
C PRO A 26 -3.89 -10.26 15.18
N ASP A 27 -3.75 -9.30 16.10
CA ASP A 27 -3.81 -9.51 17.55
C ASP A 27 -5.24 -9.38 18.13
N GLY A 28 -6.24 -9.20 17.26
CA GLY A 28 -7.64 -9.03 17.64
C GLY A 28 -8.01 -7.59 18.03
N GLN A 29 -7.10 -6.63 17.93
CA GLN A 29 -7.44 -5.22 18.16
C GLN A 29 -8.36 -4.69 17.05
N HIS A 30 -9.30 -3.84 17.44
CA HIS A 30 -10.21 -3.16 16.53
C HIS A 30 -9.77 -1.72 16.33
N LEU A 31 -9.76 -1.25 15.08
CA LEU A 31 -9.52 0.15 14.76
C LEU A 31 -10.47 0.64 13.68
N TYR A 32 -10.82 1.93 13.75
CA TYR A 32 -11.55 2.58 12.67
C TYR A 32 -10.57 3.14 11.62
N ALA A 33 -10.77 2.77 10.36
CA ALA A 33 -9.98 3.28 9.24
C ALA A 33 -10.88 3.84 8.13
N VAL A 34 -10.41 4.89 7.45
CA VAL A 34 -11.11 5.49 6.32
C VAL A 34 -10.87 4.64 5.07
N VAL A 35 -11.94 4.24 4.39
CA VAL A 35 -11.84 3.51 3.12
C VAL A 35 -11.56 4.48 1.98
N LYS A 36 -10.41 4.31 1.32
CA LYS A 36 -10.00 5.12 0.17
C LYS A 36 -10.31 4.44 -1.16
N ALA A 37 -10.22 3.11 -1.22
CA ALA A 37 -10.57 2.33 -2.40
C ALA A 37 -10.88 0.87 -2.03
N ARG A 38 -11.64 0.21 -2.90
CA ARG A 38 -11.78 -1.25 -2.94
C ARG A 38 -10.88 -1.81 -4.02
N ARG A 39 -10.35 -3.01 -3.82
CA ARG A 39 -9.48 -3.66 -4.78
C ARG A 39 -9.90 -5.11 -4.98
N LYS A 40 -10.07 -5.50 -6.24
CA LYS A 40 -10.21 -6.90 -6.61
C LYS A 40 -8.87 -7.40 -7.16
N GLU A 41 -8.26 -8.34 -6.46
CA GLU A 41 -7.01 -9.00 -6.88
C GLU A 41 -7.30 -10.10 -7.93
N PRO A 42 -6.27 -10.57 -8.68
CA PRO A 42 -6.45 -11.57 -9.73
C PRO A 42 -6.99 -12.92 -9.25
N ASP A 43 -6.72 -13.28 -7.99
CA ASP A 43 -7.24 -14.48 -7.33
C ASP A 43 -8.73 -14.34 -6.93
N GLY A 44 -9.34 -13.19 -7.21
CA GLY A 44 -10.73 -12.89 -6.87
C GLY A 44 -10.93 -12.38 -5.45
N THR A 45 -9.88 -12.32 -4.63
CA THR A 45 -9.95 -11.76 -3.28
C THR A 45 -10.18 -10.26 -3.32
N TRP A 46 -10.90 -9.77 -2.31
CA TRP A 46 -11.19 -8.36 -2.14
C TRP A 46 -10.35 -7.78 -1.01
N TRP A 47 -9.81 -6.60 -1.26
CA TRP A 47 -9.00 -5.85 -0.32
C TRP A 47 -9.49 -4.41 -0.24
N TYR A 48 -9.24 -3.75 0.88
CA TYR A 48 -9.46 -2.32 1.04
C TYR A 48 -8.12 -1.58 1.13
N ASP A 49 -8.00 -0.48 0.38
CA ASP A 49 -6.98 0.53 0.65
C ASP A 49 -7.54 1.46 1.73
N LEU A 50 -6.85 1.49 2.87
CA LEU A 50 -7.30 2.12 4.11
C LEU A 50 -6.32 3.19 4.57
N GLN A 51 -6.82 4.19 5.29
CA GLN A 51 -6.02 5.24 5.88
C GLN A 51 -6.40 5.47 7.34
N ILE A 52 -5.38 5.61 8.20
CA ILE A 52 -5.51 5.99 9.62
C ILE A 52 -4.57 7.14 9.94
N HIS A 53 -4.77 7.79 11.09
CA HIS A 53 -3.80 8.71 11.66
C HIS A 53 -3.11 8.09 12.86
N LEU A 54 -1.79 8.03 12.83
CA LEU A 54 -0.98 7.62 13.97
C LEU A 54 -0.16 8.81 14.51
N PRO A 55 0.14 8.85 15.81
CA PRO A 55 1.11 9.80 16.35
C PRO A 55 2.47 9.61 15.67
N SER A 56 3.00 10.69 15.15
CA SER A 56 4.33 10.74 14.54
C SER A 56 5.16 11.86 15.16
N GLN A 57 6.47 11.67 15.13
CA GLN A 57 7.42 12.62 15.68
C GLN A 57 7.89 13.60 14.61
N VAL A 58 7.83 14.88 14.94
CA VAL A 58 8.50 15.94 14.17
C VAL A 58 9.42 16.75 15.08
N SER A 59 10.49 17.29 14.51
CA SER A 59 11.38 18.23 15.20
C SER A 59 11.02 19.65 14.80
N ASP A 60 10.67 20.48 15.78
CA ASP A 60 10.50 21.92 15.62
C ASP A 60 11.49 22.64 16.55
N ARG A 61 12.44 23.37 15.97
CA ARG A 61 13.49 24.11 16.69
C ARG A 61 14.20 23.28 17.78
N GLY A 62 14.44 22.00 17.52
CA GLY A 62 15.12 21.09 18.44
C GLY A 62 14.22 20.47 19.52
N ARG A 63 12.91 20.76 19.51
CA ARG A 63 11.92 20.11 20.36
C ARG A 63 11.17 19.04 19.57
N LEU A 64 10.98 17.89 20.21
CA LEU A 64 10.13 16.82 19.68
C LEU A 64 8.66 17.13 19.93
N LEU A 65 7.86 17.10 18.86
CA LEU A 65 6.42 17.26 18.91
C LEU A 65 5.75 16.00 18.34
N ALA A 66 4.64 15.60 18.97
CA ALA A 66 3.76 14.57 18.44
C ALA A 66 2.70 15.22 17.56
N VAL A 67 2.63 14.80 16.29
CA VAL A 67 1.63 15.26 15.31
C VAL A 67 0.94 14.06 14.68
N PRO A 68 -0.34 14.16 14.28
CA PRO A 68 -0.98 13.11 13.50
C PRO A 68 -0.32 12.96 12.13
N ALA A 69 0.02 11.74 11.73
CA ALA A 69 0.48 11.41 10.38
C ALA A 69 -0.46 10.39 9.74
N ALA A 70 -0.87 10.66 8.51
CA ALA A 70 -1.68 9.74 7.73
C ALA A 70 -0.83 8.53 7.32
N ILE A 71 -1.30 7.33 7.65
CA ILE A 71 -0.67 6.07 7.29
C ILE A 71 -1.65 5.29 6.42
N ASP A 72 -1.20 4.97 5.20
CA ASP A 72 -1.93 4.12 4.28
C ASP A 72 -1.52 2.67 4.50
N PHE A 73 -2.51 1.78 4.56
CA PHE A 73 -2.28 0.33 4.64
C PHE A 73 -3.37 -0.42 3.87
N ARG A 74 -3.18 -1.73 3.72
CA ARG A 74 -4.15 -2.60 3.06
C ARG A 74 -4.55 -3.73 3.98
N ALA A 75 -5.85 -4.00 4.04
CA ALA A 75 -6.41 -5.13 4.77
C ALA A 75 -7.32 -5.96 3.84
N PRO A 76 -7.40 -7.29 4.05
CA PRO A 76 -8.35 -8.11 3.33
C PRO A 76 -9.78 -7.74 3.76
N ALA A 77 -10.73 -7.86 2.84
CA ALA A 77 -12.10 -7.39 3.09
C ALA A 77 -12.82 -8.15 4.20
N ASP A 78 -12.41 -9.39 4.49
CA ASP A 78 -12.94 -10.21 5.60
C ASP A 78 -12.48 -9.73 6.98
N ALA A 79 -11.38 -8.99 7.07
CA ALA A 79 -10.92 -8.32 8.29
C ALA A 79 -11.55 -6.92 8.47
N CYS A 80 -12.46 -6.50 7.58
CA CYS A 80 -13.07 -5.17 7.59
C CYS A 80 -14.60 -5.26 7.67
N ALA A 81 -15.16 -4.87 8.81
CA ALA A 81 -16.60 -4.74 8.96
C ALA A 81 -17.07 -3.32 8.53
N PRO A 82 -18.04 -3.20 7.61
CA PRO A 82 -18.67 -1.92 7.32
C PRO A 82 -19.45 -1.42 8.54
N ILE A 83 -19.53 -0.11 8.68
CA ILE A 83 -20.28 0.57 9.74
C ILE A 83 -21.63 0.99 9.18
N ASP A 84 -22.69 0.63 9.89
CA ASP A 84 -24.06 0.91 9.49
C ASP A 84 -24.32 2.42 9.30
N GLY A 85 -25.11 2.75 8.29
CA GLY A 85 -25.50 4.13 7.99
C GLY A 85 -24.45 4.95 7.21
N GLN A 86 -23.25 4.41 6.94
CA GLN A 86 -22.25 5.10 6.13
C GLN A 86 -22.43 4.83 4.62
N HIS A 87 -22.10 5.83 3.80
CA HIS A 87 -22.24 5.74 2.34
C HIS A 87 -20.96 5.26 1.67
N TYR A 88 -20.97 4.02 1.18
CA TYR A 88 -19.80 3.40 0.53
C TYR A 88 -19.84 3.45 -1.01
N ASP A 89 -20.93 3.94 -1.61
CA ASP A 89 -21.18 3.86 -3.07
C ASP A 89 -20.18 4.67 -3.89
N ARG A 90 -19.52 5.66 -3.27
CA ARG A 90 -18.53 6.54 -3.90
C ARG A 90 -17.11 6.00 -3.82
N ILE A 91 -16.90 4.86 -3.16
CA ILE A 91 -15.57 4.28 -3.01
C ILE A 91 -15.12 3.70 -4.35
N PRO A 92 -14.01 4.19 -4.92
CA PRO A 92 -13.53 3.70 -6.20
C PRO A 92 -13.16 2.21 -6.07
N THR A 93 -13.64 1.42 -7.04
CA THR A 93 -13.22 0.03 -7.18
C THR A 93 -12.08 -0.05 -8.18
N ARG A 94 -10.89 -0.36 -7.67
CA ARG A 94 -9.72 -0.69 -8.47
C ARG A 94 -9.78 -2.18 -8.79
N ARG A 95 -9.66 -2.53 -10.06
CA ARG A 95 -9.28 -3.89 -10.44
C ARG A 95 -7.76 -3.90 -10.46
N ALA A 96 -7.13 -5.01 -10.07
CA ALA A 96 -5.72 -5.19 -10.38
C ALA A 96 -5.55 -4.92 -11.89
N GLY A 97 -4.96 -3.76 -12.22
CA GLY A 97 -4.52 -3.47 -13.56
C GLY A 97 -3.52 -4.55 -13.93
N ALA A 98 -3.51 -4.95 -15.21
CA ALA A 98 -2.55 -5.92 -15.73
C ALA A 98 -1.19 -5.66 -15.09
N THR A 99 -0.58 -6.71 -14.53
CA THR A 99 0.76 -6.64 -13.94
C THR A 99 1.60 -5.75 -14.85
N PRO A 100 2.06 -4.58 -14.37
CA PRO A 100 2.75 -3.63 -15.24
C PRO A 100 3.95 -4.40 -15.81
N PRO A 101 4.27 -4.29 -17.10
CA PRO A 101 5.26 -5.18 -17.71
C PRO A 101 6.62 -5.11 -16.99
N TRP A 102 6.91 -3.96 -16.36
CA TRP A 102 8.15 -3.71 -15.62
C TRP A 102 7.89 -2.94 -14.33
N LYS A 103 8.85 -3.04 -13.41
CA LYS A 103 8.96 -2.21 -12.20
C LYS A 103 10.39 -1.69 -12.07
N ILE A 104 10.55 -0.51 -11.47
CA ILE A 104 11.85 0.08 -11.14
C ILE A 104 11.91 0.22 -9.61
N GLU A 105 12.78 -0.55 -8.99
CA GLU A 105 13.14 -0.44 -7.57
C GLU A 105 14.19 0.66 -7.40
N GLU A 106 14.06 1.47 -6.36
CA GLU A 106 15.06 2.47 -5.94
C GLU A 106 15.60 2.04 -4.56
N PRO A 107 16.70 1.25 -4.52
CA PRO A 107 17.19 0.65 -3.29
C PRO A 107 17.71 1.69 -2.30
N VAL A 108 17.52 1.41 -1.01
CA VAL A 108 18.10 2.22 0.07
C VAL A 108 19.18 1.40 0.76
N TYR A 109 20.44 1.67 0.44
CA TYR A 109 21.56 0.99 1.06
C TYR A 109 21.85 1.56 2.45
N PHE A 110 21.62 0.74 3.48
CA PHE A 110 22.17 0.97 4.81
C PHE A 110 23.47 0.16 4.92
N THR A 111 24.59 0.80 5.31
CA THR A 111 25.99 0.28 5.38
C THR A 111 26.81 0.37 4.08
N GLY A 112 28.11 0.05 4.14
CA GLY A 112 29.11 0.24 3.06
C GLY A 112 28.91 -0.59 1.78
N HIS A 113 27.77 -1.27 1.63
CA HIS A 113 27.38 -1.88 0.37
C HIS A 113 26.89 -0.81 -0.60
N ILE A 114 27.58 -0.67 -1.73
CA ILE A 114 27.19 0.20 -2.82
C ILE A 114 26.71 -0.69 -3.96
N GLY A 115 25.45 -0.56 -4.33
CA GLY A 115 24.87 -1.19 -5.52
C GLY A 115 24.24 -0.15 -6.44
N PRO A 116 23.57 -0.59 -7.52
CA PRO A 116 22.91 0.32 -8.44
C PRO A 116 21.84 1.15 -7.74
N ALA A 117 21.77 2.44 -8.04
CA ALA A 117 20.76 3.34 -7.50
C ALA A 117 19.34 3.00 -7.99
N ARG A 118 19.23 2.19 -9.06
CA ARG A 118 17.97 1.70 -9.62
C ARG A 118 18.11 0.27 -10.10
N ILE A 119 17.14 -0.57 -9.77
CA ILE A 119 17.06 -1.94 -10.26
C ILE A 119 15.80 -2.09 -11.10
N VAL A 120 15.94 -2.57 -12.33
CA VAL A 120 14.80 -2.89 -13.20
C VAL A 120 14.35 -4.32 -12.92
N HIS A 121 13.04 -4.55 -12.87
CA HIS A 121 12.41 -5.84 -12.66
C HIS A 121 11.33 -6.11 -13.70
N ARG A 122 11.05 -7.38 -13.97
CA ARG A 122 9.78 -7.78 -14.57
C ARG A 122 8.63 -7.42 -13.64
N GLY A 123 7.48 -7.13 -14.22
CA GLY A 123 6.26 -6.78 -13.51
C GLY A 123 5.85 -7.68 -12.36
N ASP A 124 6.03 -8.98 -12.58
CA ASP A 124 5.67 -10.06 -11.67
C ASP A 124 6.81 -10.50 -10.75
N CYS A 125 7.99 -9.86 -10.85
CA CYS A 125 9.14 -10.20 -10.02
C CYS A 125 8.84 -10.01 -8.53
N ARG A 126 9.14 -11.05 -7.74
CA ARG A 126 8.97 -11.09 -6.28
C ARG A 126 10.26 -10.79 -5.50
N ALA A 127 11.37 -10.51 -6.18
CA ALA A 127 12.67 -10.26 -5.55
C ALA A 127 12.88 -8.79 -5.12
N ILE A 128 11.88 -7.93 -5.32
CA ILE A 128 11.90 -6.51 -4.93
C ILE A 128 11.94 -6.41 -3.41
N ARG A 129 12.86 -5.62 -2.86
CA ARG A 129 13.04 -5.46 -1.41
C ARG A 129 12.62 -4.08 -0.92
N ASP A 130 12.83 -3.06 -1.75
CA ASP A 130 12.57 -1.66 -1.45
C ASP A 130 11.41 -1.08 -2.30
N LEU A 131 11.26 0.25 -2.26
CA LEU A 131 10.22 0.96 -3.00
C LEU A 131 10.40 0.72 -4.51
N ALA A 132 9.33 0.22 -5.14
CA ALA A 132 9.29 0.02 -6.58
C ALA A 132 8.07 0.67 -7.22
N ARG A 133 8.29 1.30 -8.37
CA ARG A 133 7.24 1.93 -9.19
C ARG A 133 7.01 1.18 -10.50
N PRO A 134 5.76 1.12 -11.02
CA PRO A 134 5.49 0.61 -12.36
C PRO A 134 6.26 1.35 -13.46
N ALA A 135 6.63 0.64 -14.53
CA ALA A 135 7.29 1.23 -15.70
C ALA A 135 6.80 0.60 -17.02
N THR A 136 6.81 1.41 -18.07
CA THR A 136 6.65 0.97 -19.46
C THR A 136 7.95 0.34 -19.99
N THR A 137 7.87 -0.38 -21.12
CA THR A 137 9.06 -0.99 -21.77
C THR A 137 10.11 0.06 -22.14
N GLU A 138 9.69 1.21 -22.66
CA GLU A 138 10.58 2.31 -23.02
C GLU A 138 11.28 2.89 -21.78
N GLN A 139 10.54 3.12 -20.70
CA GLN A 139 11.12 3.59 -19.44
C GLN A 139 12.10 2.58 -18.83
N ALA A 140 11.78 1.28 -18.88
CA ALA A 140 12.67 0.22 -18.40
C ALA A 140 13.99 0.19 -19.17
N ARG A 141 13.93 0.32 -20.51
CA ARG A 141 15.12 0.39 -21.37
C ARG A 141 15.95 1.63 -21.08
N ALA A 142 15.33 2.81 -21.05
CA ALA A 142 16.01 4.08 -20.75
C ALA A 142 16.66 4.11 -19.37
N VAL A 143 16.13 3.36 -18.38
CA VAL A 143 16.81 3.20 -17.09
C VAL A 143 18.03 2.30 -17.19
N LEU A 144 17.96 1.18 -17.91
CA LEU A 144 19.11 0.27 -18.09
C LEU A 144 20.27 0.89 -18.88
N GLU A 145 20.03 1.98 -19.62
CA GLU A 145 21.08 2.75 -20.30
C GLU A 145 21.89 3.66 -19.36
N ARG A 146 21.48 3.81 -18.09
CA ARG A 146 22.19 4.66 -17.12
C ARG A 146 23.30 3.89 -16.41
N ASP A 147 24.44 4.54 -16.19
CA ASP A 147 25.62 3.98 -15.50
C ASP A 147 25.35 3.55 -14.04
N ASN A 148 24.30 4.09 -13.41
CA ASN A 148 23.94 3.81 -12.02
C ASN A 148 22.69 2.91 -11.87
N ALA A 149 22.30 2.21 -12.92
CA ALA A 149 21.19 1.26 -12.91
C ALA A 149 21.65 -0.16 -13.24
N GLY A 150 20.89 -1.15 -12.79
CA GLY A 150 21.16 -2.56 -13.10
C GLY A 150 19.88 -3.35 -13.35
N PRO A 151 19.94 -4.45 -14.13
CA PRO A 151 18.86 -5.41 -14.18
C PRO A 151 18.83 -6.24 -12.90
N CYS A 152 17.64 -6.60 -12.43
CA CYS A 152 17.49 -7.59 -11.37
C CYS A 152 18.07 -8.93 -11.83
N GLU A 153 19.04 -9.46 -11.07
CA GLU A 153 19.72 -10.72 -11.38
C GLU A 153 18.78 -11.93 -11.33
N VAL A 154 17.68 -11.85 -10.57
CA VAL A 154 16.71 -12.94 -10.42
C VAL A 154 15.76 -13.05 -11.62
N CYS A 155 15.13 -11.93 -12.02
CA CYS A 155 14.13 -11.97 -13.10
C CYS A 155 14.68 -11.61 -14.49
N ARG A 156 15.97 -11.24 -14.57
CA ARG A 156 16.72 -10.97 -15.80
C ARG A 156 15.91 -10.21 -16.85
N PRO A 157 15.48 -8.97 -16.55
CA PRO A 157 14.70 -8.16 -17.49
C PRO A 157 15.52 -7.67 -18.69
N ASP A 158 16.85 -7.70 -18.59
CA ASP A 158 17.79 -7.41 -19.67
C ASP A 158 17.59 -8.30 -20.90
N LEU A 159 17.28 -9.59 -20.70
CA LEU A 159 17.12 -10.55 -21.81
C LEU A 159 15.98 -10.16 -22.78
N PRO A 160 14.72 -9.98 -22.33
CA PRO A 160 13.65 -9.53 -23.22
C PRO A 160 13.81 -8.07 -23.68
N LEU A 161 14.45 -7.20 -22.90
CA LEU A 161 14.61 -5.78 -23.26
C LEU A 161 15.68 -5.53 -24.33
N SER A 162 16.71 -6.39 -24.40
CA SER A 162 17.78 -6.37 -25.40
C SER A 162 17.40 -7.00 -26.75
N THR A 163 16.41 -7.90 -26.76
CA THR A 163 16.00 -8.64 -27.98
C THR A 163 14.95 -7.87 -28.81
N ALA A 164 14.34 -6.81 -28.27
CA ALA A 164 13.28 -6.05 -28.92
C ALA A 164 13.77 -4.79 -29.66
N ALA A 165 14.83 -4.92 -30.45
CA ALA A 165 15.32 -3.89 -31.38
C ALA A 165 14.81 -4.14 -32.80
#